data_AF-A0A381YKK4-F1
#
_entry.id   AF-A0A381YKK4-F1
#
_cell.length_a   1.000
_cell.length_b   1.000
_cell.length_c   1.000
_cell.angle_alpha   90.00
_cell.angle_beta   90.00
_cell.angle_gamma   90.00
#
_symmetry.space_group_name_H-M   'P 1'
#
loop_
_entity.id
_entity.type
_entity.pdbx_description
1 polymer ?
#
loop_
_entity_poly.entity_id
_entity_poly.type
_entity_poly.pdbx_seq_one_letter_code
_entity_poly.pdbx_strand_id
1 'polypeptide(L)'
;MAVSSRSGIIILFVTITLSTFVLFPILQVVVERDPQLSAYDEDWNDISNFRQSLEEDEDTTYNVSAILSNPAVLDDIVDPSSSLLVIVGIESPYTELELEILVRFMERGGSVLVFGDFDYTNTIAQLFAIEFVQHKLWDQNYRDNVSLIETTASIDGKSYSVLLNEPVAIKDLNSQSLNLWKADIEWTKNVFMTTTKNSWIDSDDDGAITPEDEAAPVSGFQLGVACGL
;
A
#
# COMPACT_ATOMS: atom_id res chain seq x y z
N MET A 1 7.01 57.09 4.75
CA MET A 1 6.75 57.21 6.21
C MET A 1 7.78 56.33 6.91
N ALA A 2 8.76 56.91 7.61
CA ALA A 2 9.83 56.15 8.24
C ALA A 2 9.30 55.50 9.53
N VAL A 3 9.19 54.17 9.54
CA VAL A 3 8.81 53.43 10.75
C VAL A 3 9.95 53.56 11.75
N SER A 4 9.68 54.15 12.91
CA SER A 4 10.62 54.21 14.04
C SER A 4 11.07 52.79 14.42
N SER A 5 12.34 52.60 14.80
CA SER A 5 12.89 51.27 15.14
C SER A 5 12.07 50.55 16.21
N ARG A 6 11.48 51.29 17.15
CA ARG A 6 10.60 50.76 18.20
C ARG A 6 9.25 50.28 17.65
N SER A 7 8.66 51.03 16.72
CA SER A 7 7.40 50.65 16.07
C SER A 7 7.59 49.44 15.15
N GLY A 8 8.74 49.34 14.48
CA GLY A 8 9.09 48.18 13.64
C GLY A 8 9.22 46.90 14.49
N ILE A 9 9.88 46.99 15.64
CA ILE A 9 10.00 45.86 16.58
C ILE A 9 8.64 45.43 17.12
N ILE A 10 7.76 46.37 17.48
CA ILE A 10 6.41 46.05 17.97
C ILE A 10 5.58 45.35 16.89
N ILE A 11 5.61 45.85 15.66
CA ILE A 11 4.89 45.21 14.54
C ILE A 11 5.43 43.80 14.31
N LEU A 12 6.75 43.60 14.31
CA LEU A 12 7.36 42.28 14.18
C LEU A 12 6.88 41.31 15.27
N PHE A 13 6.89 41.71 16.54
CA PHE A 13 6.42 40.86 17.63
C PHE A 13 4.93 40.54 17.53
N VAL A 14 4.10 41.52 17.13
CA VAL A 14 2.67 41.30 16.92
C VAL A 14 2.44 40.34 15.76
N THR A 15 3.16 40.49 14.64
CA THR A 15 3.05 39.59 13.49
C THR A 15 3.50 38.17 13.83
N ILE A 16 4.61 38.00 14.55
CA ILE A 16 5.07 36.69 15.02
C ILE A 16 4.03 36.06 15.94
N THR A 17 3.54 36.81 16.93
CA THR A 17 2.54 36.31 17.90
C THR A 17 1.25 35.92 17.18
N LEU A 18 0.74 36.74 16.27
CA LEU A 18 -0.46 36.42 15.50
C LEU A 18 -0.25 35.20 14.60
N SER A 19 0.92 35.08 13.98
CA SER A 19 1.24 33.93 13.12
C SER A 19 1.34 32.63 13.92
N THR A 20 1.99 32.66 15.10
CA THR A 20 2.16 31.48 15.95
C THR A 20 0.86 31.09 16.67
N PHE A 21 0.03 32.04 17.11
CA PHE A 21 -1.16 31.73 17.89
C PHE A 21 -2.46 31.62 17.09
N VAL A 22 -2.50 32.17 15.86
CA VAL A 22 -3.70 32.13 15.02
C VAL A 22 -3.45 31.33 13.75
N LEU A 23 -2.43 31.69 12.95
CA LEU A 23 -2.20 31.01 11.66
C LEU A 23 -1.71 29.57 11.84
N PHE A 24 -0.78 29.33 12.76
CA PHE A 24 -0.23 28.00 13.01
C PHE A 24 -1.30 26.97 13.42
N PRO A 25 -2.19 27.20 14.40
CA PRO A 25 -3.25 26.24 14.72
C PRO A 25 -4.29 26.06 13.60
N ILE A 26 -4.57 27.10 12.81
CA ILE A 26 -5.47 26.97 11.64
C ILE A 26 -4.84 26.10 10.55
N LEU A 27 -3.52 26.19 10.36
CA LEU A 27 -2.77 25.32 9.43
C LEU A 27 -2.51 23.92 9.99
N GLN A 28 -2.65 23.73 11.31
CA GLN A 28 -2.57 22.45 12.00
C GLN A 28 -3.94 21.81 12.25
N VAL A 29 -4.96 22.10 11.43
CA VAL A 29 -6.08 21.16 11.32
C VAL A 29 -5.50 19.88 10.71
N VAL A 30 -4.96 19.03 11.58
CA VAL A 30 -4.65 17.65 11.28
C VAL A 30 -5.99 17.06 10.89
N VAL A 31 -6.11 16.69 9.62
CA VAL A 31 -7.18 15.80 9.18
C VAL A 31 -6.90 14.50 9.92
N GLU A 32 -7.52 14.33 11.10
CA GLU A 32 -7.62 13.03 11.73
C GLU A 32 -8.39 12.16 10.74
N ARG A 33 -7.68 11.21 10.12
CA ARG A 33 -8.34 10.16 9.35
C ARG A 33 -8.90 9.20 10.39
N ASP A 34 -10.21 8.94 10.32
CA ASP A 34 -10.80 7.86 11.11
C ASP A 34 -10.01 6.57 10.83
N PRO A 35 -9.72 5.74 11.86
CA PRO A 35 -9.02 4.48 11.67
C PRO A 35 -9.75 3.62 10.63
N GLN A 36 -8.99 3.01 9.72
CA GLN A 36 -9.51 2.13 8.67
C GLN A 36 -8.69 0.83 8.69
N LEU A 37 -9.23 -0.25 8.13
CA LEU A 37 -8.54 -1.54 7.99
C LEU A 37 -8.10 -2.16 9.33
N SER A 38 -8.81 -1.86 10.42
CA SER A 38 -8.59 -2.51 11.71
C SER A 38 -8.90 -4.00 11.61
N ALA A 39 -8.11 -4.85 12.26
CA ALA A 39 -8.40 -6.28 12.35
C ALA A 39 -9.32 -6.65 13.53
N TYR A 40 -9.61 -5.68 14.42
CA TYR A 40 -10.28 -5.93 15.70
C TYR A 40 -11.48 -5.03 15.94
N ASP A 41 -11.87 -4.22 14.96
CA ASP A 41 -13.06 -3.39 15.03
C ASP A 41 -14.15 -3.96 14.11
N GLU A 42 -15.34 -3.38 14.16
CA GLU A 42 -16.58 -3.91 13.54
C GLU A 42 -17.09 -3.02 12.40
N ASP A 43 -16.29 -2.05 11.92
CA ASP A 43 -16.70 -1.15 10.86
C ASP A 43 -16.63 -1.81 9.46
N TRP A 44 -17.34 -1.22 8.50
CA TRP A 44 -17.48 -1.78 7.15
C TRP A 44 -16.18 -1.76 6.33
N ASN A 45 -15.23 -0.90 6.70
CA ASN A 45 -13.95 -0.67 6.05
C ASN A 45 -12.78 -1.37 6.76
N ASP A 46 -13.08 -2.36 7.60
CA ASP A 46 -12.12 -3.13 8.38
C ASP A 46 -11.80 -4.51 7.77
N ILE A 47 -10.75 -5.15 8.28
CA ILE A 47 -10.33 -6.50 7.88
C ILE A 47 -10.68 -7.57 8.93
N SER A 48 -11.54 -7.25 9.89
CA SER A 48 -11.93 -8.16 10.98
C SER A 48 -12.55 -9.46 10.48
N ASN A 49 -13.40 -9.40 9.44
CA ASN A 49 -13.95 -10.59 8.78
C ASN A 49 -12.85 -11.48 8.17
N PHE A 50 -11.81 -10.88 7.59
CA PHE A 50 -10.67 -11.62 7.04
C PHE A 50 -9.88 -12.31 8.17
N ARG A 51 -9.59 -11.60 9.26
CA ARG A 51 -8.94 -12.17 10.46
C ARG A 51 -9.78 -13.33 11.03
N GLN A 52 -11.08 -13.13 11.22
CA GLN A 52 -11.98 -14.14 11.76
C GLN A 52 -12.02 -15.39 10.88
N SER A 53 -12.05 -15.22 9.56
CA SER A 53 -12.02 -16.35 8.63
C SER A 53 -10.73 -17.18 8.77
N LEU A 54 -9.57 -16.56 9.04
CA LEU A 54 -8.32 -17.30 9.26
C LEU A 54 -8.30 -18.11 10.57
N GLU A 55 -9.03 -17.65 11.59
CA GLU A 55 -9.05 -18.27 12.92
C GLU A 55 -10.17 -19.31 13.09
N GLU A 56 -11.34 -19.06 12.50
CA GLU A 56 -12.60 -19.75 12.84
C GLU A 56 -13.18 -20.63 11.72
N ASP A 57 -12.63 -20.58 10.49
CA ASP A 57 -13.15 -21.36 9.38
C ASP A 57 -12.82 -22.86 9.50
N GLU A 58 -13.67 -23.74 8.99
CA GLU A 58 -13.57 -25.20 9.21
C GLU A 58 -12.25 -25.80 8.65
N ASP A 59 -11.71 -25.17 7.62
CA ASP A 59 -10.51 -25.59 6.89
C ASP A 59 -9.23 -24.83 7.31
N THR A 60 -9.33 -23.82 8.17
CA THR A 60 -8.17 -23.03 8.63
C THR A 60 -8.09 -22.93 10.14
N THR A 61 -6.89 -23.01 10.71
CA THR A 61 -6.68 -22.87 12.16
C THR A 61 -5.39 -22.12 12.42
N TYR A 62 -5.34 -20.88 11.92
CA TYR A 62 -4.18 -20.02 12.14
C TYR A 62 -4.29 -19.30 13.49
N ASN A 63 -3.16 -19.15 14.18
CA ASN A 63 -3.06 -18.25 15.31
C ASN A 63 -2.71 -16.85 14.79
N VAL A 64 -3.67 -15.94 14.79
CA VAL A 64 -3.46 -14.58 14.28
C VAL A 64 -3.16 -13.62 15.43
N SER A 65 -2.06 -12.89 15.30
CA SER A 65 -1.64 -11.87 16.26
C SER A 65 -1.25 -10.61 15.52
N ALA A 66 -1.70 -9.45 16.01
CA ALA A 66 -1.25 -8.17 15.46
C ALA A 66 0.14 -7.79 15.98
N ILE A 67 0.91 -7.19 15.07
CA ILE A 67 2.20 -6.58 15.37
C ILE A 67 1.96 -5.08 15.53
N LEU A 68 2.22 -4.55 16.72
CA LEU A 68 2.10 -3.12 16.96
C LEU A 68 3.42 -2.43 16.57
N SER A 69 3.37 -1.68 15.47
CA SER A 69 4.31 -0.62 15.07
C SER A 69 5.75 -0.98 14.70
N ASN A 70 6.31 -2.13 15.10
CA ASN A 70 7.72 -2.44 14.80
C ASN A 70 7.89 -3.89 14.31
N PRO A 71 8.44 -4.11 13.10
CA PRO A 71 8.69 -5.45 12.57
C PRO A 71 9.77 -6.24 13.32
N ALA A 72 10.50 -5.64 14.27
CA ALA A 72 11.53 -6.33 15.06
C ALA A 72 11.02 -7.61 15.76
N VAL A 73 9.72 -7.71 16.06
CA VAL A 73 9.13 -8.94 16.62
C VAL A 73 9.27 -10.15 15.69
N LEU A 74 9.46 -9.94 14.39
CA LEU A 74 9.66 -11.01 13.41
C LEU A 74 10.99 -11.75 13.62
N ASP A 75 11.99 -11.09 14.22
CA ASP A 75 13.26 -11.75 14.55
C ASP A 75 13.05 -12.82 15.64
N ASP A 76 12.05 -12.64 16.53
CA ASP A 76 11.71 -13.57 17.61
C ASP A 76 10.86 -14.78 17.17
N ILE A 77 10.33 -14.78 15.94
CA ILE A 77 9.56 -15.90 15.40
C ILE A 77 10.50 -17.11 15.23
N VAL A 78 10.18 -18.22 15.91
CA VAL A 78 11.04 -19.42 15.95
C VAL A 78 11.09 -20.13 14.60
N ASP A 79 9.94 -20.29 13.95
CA ASP A 79 9.81 -20.95 12.65
C ASP A 79 9.13 -20.02 11.62
N PRO A 80 9.89 -19.14 10.95
CA PRO A 80 9.35 -18.28 9.91
C PRO A 80 8.71 -19.05 8.76
N SER A 81 9.19 -20.26 8.44
CA SER A 81 8.67 -21.05 7.31
C SER A 81 7.21 -21.48 7.43
N SER A 82 6.67 -21.47 8.64
CA SER A 82 5.26 -21.74 8.93
C SER A 82 4.46 -20.47 9.27
N SER A 83 5.04 -19.29 9.05
CA SER A 83 4.48 -18.00 9.43
C SER A 83 4.20 -17.10 8.21
N LEU A 84 3.06 -16.41 8.25
CA LEU A 84 2.66 -15.42 7.27
C LEU A 84 2.56 -14.05 7.95
N LEU A 85 3.27 -13.06 7.43
CA LEU A 85 3.06 -11.66 7.76
C LEU A 85 2.06 -11.06 6.77
N VAL A 86 0.96 -10.52 7.27
CA VAL A 86 0.01 -9.76 6.45
C VAL A 86 0.20 -8.27 6.73
N ILE A 87 0.46 -7.49 5.69
CA ILE A 87 0.63 -6.03 5.73
C ILE A 87 -0.53 -5.40 4.96
N VAL A 88 -1.29 -4.54 5.62
CA VAL A 88 -2.43 -3.79 5.07
C VAL A 88 -2.28 -2.33 5.48
N GLY A 89 -2.74 -1.38 4.64
CA GLY A 89 -2.91 0.03 5.02
C GLY A 89 -1.66 0.67 5.63
N ILE A 90 -0.57 0.73 4.87
CA ILE A 90 0.70 1.27 5.38
C ILE A 90 0.57 2.79 5.52
N GLU A 91 0.54 3.28 6.77
CA GLU A 91 0.37 4.71 7.10
C GLU A 91 1.69 5.50 7.19
N SER A 92 2.84 4.82 7.14
CA SER A 92 4.15 5.46 7.18
C SER A 92 5.19 4.66 6.41
N PRO A 93 6.17 5.31 5.76
CA PRO A 93 7.19 4.62 4.99
C PRO A 93 8.08 3.76 5.89
N TYR A 94 8.40 2.55 5.44
CA TYR A 94 9.38 1.71 6.13
C TYR A 94 10.79 2.32 6.03
N THR A 95 11.51 2.27 7.15
CA THR A 95 12.94 2.58 7.20
C THR A 95 13.76 1.42 6.63
N GLU A 96 14.99 1.69 6.19
CA GLU A 96 15.90 0.66 5.69
C GLU A 96 16.12 -0.48 6.71
N LEU A 97 16.22 -0.15 8.00
CA LEU A 97 16.37 -1.15 9.08
C LEU A 97 15.14 -2.06 9.21
N GLU A 98 13.94 -1.51 9.03
CA GLU A 98 12.70 -2.29 9.05
C GLU A 98 12.62 -3.19 7.82
N LEU A 99 13.00 -2.68 6.65
CA LEU A 99 13.07 -3.48 5.43
C LEU A 99 14.10 -4.62 5.56
N GLU A 100 15.26 -4.39 6.19
CA GLU A 100 16.23 -5.45 6.49
C GLU A 100 15.63 -6.55 7.37
N ILE A 101 14.80 -6.21 8.36
CA ILE A 101 14.12 -7.19 9.20
C ILE A 101 13.14 -8.03 8.36
N LEU A 102 12.34 -7.38 7.50
CA LEU A 102 11.42 -8.08 6.60
C LEU A 102 12.16 -9.01 5.64
N VAL A 103 13.26 -8.55 5.06
CA VAL A 103 14.12 -9.38 4.20
C VAL A 103 14.64 -10.58 4.98
N ARG A 104 15.24 -10.40 6.16
CA ARG A 104 15.71 -11.52 6.99
C ARG A 104 14.60 -12.52 7.32
N PHE A 105 13.40 -12.04 7.61
CA PHE A 105 12.23 -12.90 7.86
C PHE A 105 11.92 -13.77 6.63
N MET A 106 11.88 -13.18 5.44
CA MET A 106 11.65 -13.90 4.18
C MET A 106 12.78 -14.88 3.83
N GLU A 107 14.04 -14.46 4.00
CA GLU A 107 15.21 -15.33 3.80
C GLU A 107 15.24 -16.55 4.73
N ARG A 108 14.58 -16.46 5.89
CA ARG A 108 14.40 -17.58 6.84
C ARG A 108 13.20 -18.49 6.48
N GLY A 109 12.53 -18.23 5.35
CA GLY A 109 11.38 -18.98 4.84
C GLY A 109 10.02 -18.32 5.12
N GLY A 110 10.00 -17.15 5.78
CA GLY A 110 8.78 -16.40 6.05
C GLY A 110 8.06 -15.95 4.78
N SER A 111 6.73 -15.99 4.79
CA SER A 111 5.91 -15.44 3.71
C SER A 111 5.36 -14.08 4.10
N VAL A 112 5.30 -13.16 3.15
CA VAL A 112 4.69 -11.83 3.33
C VAL A 112 3.60 -11.63 2.29
N LEU A 113 2.41 -11.25 2.75
CA LEU A 113 1.28 -10.85 1.91
C LEU A 113 1.02 -9.36 2.12
N VAL A 114 1.07 -8.59 1.05
CA VAL A 114 0.90 -7.13 1.09
C VAL A 114 -0.36 -6.77 0.32
N PHE A 115 -1.27 -6.06 0.99
CA PHE A 115 -2.35 -5.33 0.36
C PHE A 115 -2.05 -3.85 0.52
N GLY A 116 -1.87 -3.16 -0.60
CA GLY A 116 -1.53 -1.75 -0.56
C GLY A 116 -1.96 -1.04 -1.82
N ASP A 117 -1.94 0.27 -1.71
CA ASP A 117 -2.09 1.24 -2.78
C ASP A 117 -0.72 1.89 -3.06
N PHE A 118 -0.73 3.03 -3.73
CA PHE A 118 0.48 3.74 -4.14
C PHE A 118 1.08 4.69 -3.10
N ASP A 119 0.55 4.73 -1.87
CA ASP A 119 1.07 5.58 -0.80
C ASP A 119 2.45 5.08 -0.33
N TYR A 120 2.53 4.44 0.84
CA TYR A 120 3.78 3.99 1.42
C TYR A 120 4.15 2.54 1.07
N THR A 121 3.27 1.81 0.39
CA THR A 121 3.51 0.43 -0.09
C THR A 121 4.72 0.34 -1.01
N ASN A 122 5.00 1.41 -1.77
CA ASN A 122 6.16 1.45 -2.64
C ASN A 122 7.51 1.32 -1.92
N THR A 123 7.56 1.52 -0.60
CA THR A 123 8.79 1.28 0.19
C THR A 123 9.18 -0.19 0.28
N ILE A 124 8.21 -1.10 0.38
CA ILE A 124 8.46 -2.55 0.36
C ILE A 124 8.50 -3.10 -1.06
N ALA A 125 7.67 -2.56 -1.97
CA ALA A 125 7.57 -2.99 -3.37
C ALA A 125 8.92 -2.90 -4.12
N GLN A 126 9.73 -1.88 -3.81
CA GLN A 126 11.06 -1.68 -4.39
C GLN A 126 12.04 -2.83 -4.15
N LEU A 127 11.87 -3.60 -3.05
CA LEU A 127 12.67 -4.81 -2.78
C LEU A 127 12.51 -5.87 -3.88
N PHE A 128 11.43 -5.82 -4.65
CA PHE A 128 11.11 -6.75 -5.72
C PHE A 128 11.08 -6.08 -7.11
N ALA A 129 11.65 -4.87 -7.23
CA ALA A 129 11.60 -4.08 -8.45
C ALA A 129 10.19 -4.01 -9.04
N ILE A 130 9.21 -3.67 -8.21
CA ILE A 130 7.85 -3.35 -8.62
C ILE A 130 7.40 -2.06 -7.96
N GLU A 131 6.40 -1.41 -8.55
CA GLU A 131 5.73 -0.24 -7.97
C GLU A 131 4.22 -0.34 -8.13
N PHE A 132 3.50 0.18 -7.15
CA PHE A 132 2.09 0.51 -7.20
C PHE A 132 1.98 1.89 -7.86
N VAL A 133 1.26 1.96 -8.99
CA VAL A 133 1.14 3.17 -9.80
C VAL A 133 0.31 4.22 -9.05
N GLN A 134 0.77 5.47 -9.07
CA GLN A 134 0.18 6.61 -8.35
C GLN A 134 -1.15 7.14 -8.88
N HIS A 135 -1.98 6.26 -9.46
CA HIS A 135 -3.21 6.62 -10.13
C HIS A 135 -4.21 5.48 -10.02
N LYS A 136 -5.50 5.83 -9.97
CA LYS A 136 -6.57 4.84 -9.93
C LYS A 136 -6.66 4.08 -11.25
N LEU A 137 -7.10 2.83 -11.16
CA LEU A 137 -7.32 1.98 -12.30
C LEU A 137 -8.82 1.84 -12.58
N TRP A 138 -9.18 1.92 -13.85
CA TRP A 138 -10.55 1.74 -14.32
C TRP A 138 -10.65 0.61 -15.33
N ASP A 139 -11.82 -0.04 -15.39
CA ASP A 139 -12.14 -1.03 -16.42
C ASP A 139 -13.56 -0.81 -16.97
N GLN A 140 -13.67 -0.66 -18.29
CA GLN A 140 -14.96 -0.37 -18.96
C GLN A 140 -15.92 -1.57 -19.02
N ASN A 141 -15.47 -2.78 -18.66
CA ASN A 141 -16.39 -3.91 -18.61
C ASN A 141 -17.41 -3.77 -17.48
N TYR A 142 -17.15 -2.91 -16.49
CA TYR A 142 -18.10 -2.61 -15.43
C TYR A 142 -18.88 -1.32 -15.74
N ARG A 143 -20.18 -1.48 -16.06
CA ARG A 143 -20.99 -0.42 -16.69
C ARG A 143 -21.45 0.69 -15.75
N ASP A 144 -21.62 0.39 -14.47
CA ASP A 144 -22.25 1.33 -13.51
C ASP A 144 -21.22 2.04 -12.61
N ASN A 145 -20.07 1.41 -12.36
CA ASN A 145 -18.97 1.96 -11.55
C ASN A 145 -17.62 1.43 -12.05
N VAL A 146 -16.93 2.23 -12.86
CA VAL A 146 -15.64 1.85 -13.48
C VAL A 146 -14.52 1.62 -12.46
N SER A 147 -14.70 2.05 -11.21
CA SER A 147 -13.80 1.79 -10.09
C SER A 147 -13.96 0.40 -9.47
N LEU A 148 -15.03 -0.33 -9.80
CA LEU A 148 -15.21 -1.72 -9.38
C LEU A 148 -14.73 -2.65 -10.49
N ILE A 149 -13.59 -3.29 -10.28
CA ILE A 149 -12.98 -4.16 -11.27
C ILE A 149 -13.13 -5.61 -10.85
N GLU A 150 -13.94 -6.37 -11.59
CA GLU A 150 -13.94 -7.82 -11.51
C GLU A 150 -12.83 -8.40 -12.39
N THR A 151 -11.96 -9.20 -11.80
CA THR A 151 -10.87 -9.89 -12.48
C THR A 151 -10.78 -11.36 -12.06
N THR A 152 -9.96 -12.13 -12.75
CA THR A 152 -9.65 -13.51 -12.40
C THR A 152 -8.21 -13.62 -11.89
N ALA A 153 -8.06 -14.08 -10.65
CA ALA A 153 -6.77 -14.50 -10.11
C ALA A 153 -6.54 -15.99 -10.44
N SER A 154 -5.34 -16.34 -10.91
CA SER A 154 -4.94 -17.71 -11.23
C SER A 154 -3.83 -18.17 -10.30
N ILE A 155 -4.16 -18.96 -9.29
CA ILE A 155 -3.23 -19.46 -8.28
C ILE A 155 -3.29 -20.99 -8.29
N ASP A 156 -2.13 -21.66 -8.37
CA ASP A 156 -2.00 -23.12 -8.38
C ASP A 156 -2.91 -23.86 -9.37
N GLY A 157 -3.09 -23.27 -10.56
CA GLY A 157 -3.94 -23.80 -11.62
C GLY A 157 -5.45 -23.71 -11.34
N LYS A 158 -5.85 -23.02 -10.26
CA LYS A 158 -7.24 -22.66 -9.96
C LYS A 158 -7.48 -21.21 -10.28
N SER A 159 -8.68 -20.92 -10.76
CA SER A 159 -9.13 -19.56 -11.08
C SER A 159 -10.14 -19.08 -10.03
N TYR A 160 -9.97 -17.86 -9.56
CA TYR A 160 -10.81 -17.20 -8.57
C TYR A 160 -11.32 -15.88 -9.15
N SER A 161 -12.62 -15.61 -9.03
CA SER A 161 -13.13 -14.27 -9.33
C SER A 161 -12.83 -13.35 -8.14
N VAL A 162 -12.24 -12.20 -8.42
CA VAL A 162 -11.86 -11.19 -7.44
C VAL A 162 -12.49 -9.88 -7.86
N LEU A 163 -13.26 -9.26 -6.95
CA LEU A 163 -13.80 -7.92 -7.12
C LEU A 163 -12.94 -6.95 -6.33
N LEU A 164 -12.34 -5.98 -7.02
CA LEU A 164 -11.52 -4.94 -6.43
C LEU A 164 -12.28 -3.61 -6.42
N ASN A 165 -12.04 -2.80 -5.39
CA ASN A 165 -12.60 -1.46 -5.26
C ASN A 165 -11.48 -0.43 -5.36
N GLU A 166 -11.58 0.45 -6.35
CA GLU A 166 -10.58 1.49 -6.65
C GLU A 166 -9.14 0.95 -6.67
N PRO A 167 -8.85 -0.17 -7.36
CA PRO A 167 -7.51 -0.72 -7.35
C PRO A 167 -6.52 0.18 -8.08
N VAL A 168 -5.24 -0.11 -7.86
CA VAL A 168 -4.12 0.53 -8.55
C VAL A 168 -3.34 -0.55 -9.29
N ALA A 169 -2.74 -0.19 -10.42
CA ALA A 169 -1.92 -1.13 -11.17
C ALA A 169 -0.55 -1.35 -10.49
N ILE A 170 0.02 -2.53 -10.71
CA ILE A 170 1.42 -2.84 -10.39
C ILE A 170 2.24 -2.77 -11.69
N LYS A 171 3.38 -2.09 -11.64
CA LYS A 171 4.34 -2.02 -12.74
C LYS A 171 5.66 -2.69 -12.35
N ASP A 172 6.28 -3.33 -13.32
CA ASP A 172 7.62 -3.89 -13.20
C ASP A 172 8.65 -2.77 -13.36
N LEU A 173 9.58 -2.67 -12.41
CA LEU A 173 10.74 -1.81 -12.50
C LEU A 173 11.89 -2.59 -13.12
N ASN A 174 12.51 -2.03 -14.17
CA ASN A 174 13.66 -2.65 -14.82
C ASN A 174 14.88 -2.86 -13.89
N SER A 175 14.90 -2.21 -12.72
CA SER A 175 15.95 -2.29 -11.73
C SER A 175 15.43 -2.01 -10.32
N GLN A 176 16.01 -2.66 -9.31
CA GLN A 176 15.79 -2.32 -7.91
C GLN A 176 16.54 -1.02 -7.57
N SER A 177 15.85 -0.07 -6.92
CA SER A 177 16.46 1.11 -6.29
C SER A 177 17.19 0.75 -4.98
N LEU A 178 16.73 -0.30 -4.29
CA LEU A 178 17.26 -0.80 -3.03
C LEU A 178 17.30 -2.33 -3.09
N ASN A 179 18.48 -2.91 -2.92
CA ASN A 179 18.66 -4.36 -2.82
C ASN A 179 19.27 -4.71 -1.45
N LEU A 180 18.46 -5.31 -0.58
CA LEU A 180 18.85 -5.75 0.76
C LEU A 180 18.99 -7.28 0.85
N TRP A 181 18.75 -8.01 -0.23
CA TRP A 181 18.87 -9.46 -0.28
C TRP A 181 20.33 -9.89 -0.16
N LYS A 182 20.59 -11.04 0.46
CA LYS A 182 21.91 -11.67 0.38
C LYS A 182 22.30 -11.95 -1.07
N ALA A 183 23.59 -11.87 -1.35
CA ALA A 183 24.14 -11.97 -2.71
C ALA A 183 23.89 -13.33 -3.40
N ASP A 184 23.55 -14.38 -2.66
CA ASP A 184 23.23 -15.72 -3.14
C ASP A 184 21.72 -15.96 -3.31
N ILE A 185 20.89 -14.97 -3.02
CA ILE A 185 19.44 -15.06 -3.15
C ILE A 185 19.01 -14.39 -4.45
N GLU A 186 18.37 -15.19 -5.30
CA GLU A 186 17.63 -14.71 -6.46
C GLU A 186 16.15 -14.92 -6.19
N TRP A 187 15.31 -14.06 -6.76
CA TRP A 187 13.87 -14.21 -6.67
C TRP A 187 13.23 -14.10 -8.04
N THR A 188 12.04 -14.67 -8.18
CA THR A 188 11.27 -14.69 -9.42
C THR A 188 9.95 -13.97 -9.23
N LYS A 189 9.47 -13.32 -10.29
CA LYS A 189 8.15 -12.67 -10.33
C LYS A 189 7.19 -13.47 -11.17
N ASN A 190 5.99 -13.67 -10.64
CA ASN A 190 4.88 -14.29 -11.35
C ASN A 190 3.62 -13.44 -11.18
N VAL A 191 3.06 -12.97 -12.29
CA VAL A 191 1.80 -12.22 -12.28
C VAL A 191 0.65 -13.22 -12.25
N PHE A 192 -0.12 -13.21 -11.16
CA PHE A 192 -1.25 -14.12 -10.99
C PHE A 192 -2.61 -13.45 -11.23
N MET A 193 -2.65 -12.13 -11.37
CA MET A 193 -3.89 -11.37 -11.55
C MET A 193 -3.63 -10.13 -12.41
N THR A 194 -4.45 -9.94 -13.46
CA THR A 194 -4.36 -8.80 -14.38
C THR A 194 -5.73 -8.24 -14.71
N THR A 195 -5.84 -6.97 -15.11
CA THR A 195 -7.08 -6.47 -15.70
C THR A 195 -7.31 -7.00 -17.11
N THR A 196 -8.37 -6.51 -17.76
CA THR A 196 -8.59 -6.75 -19.18
C THR A 196 -7.81 -5.74 -20.04
N LYS A 197 -7.87 -5.90 -21.36
CA LYS A 197 -7.36 -4.89 -22.31
C LYS A 197 -8.21 -3.61 -22.38
N ASN A 198 -9.39 -3.61 -21.76
CA ASN A 198 -10.30 -2.46 -21.71
C ASN A 198 -10.15 -1.76 -20.36
N SER A 199 -8.91 -1.52 -19.93
CA SER A 199 -8.61 -0.84 -18.68
C SER A 199 -7.75 0.38 -18.94
N TRP A 200 -7.84 1.35 -18.05
CA TRP A 200 -7.15 2.64 -18.13
C TRP A 200 -6.63 3.03 -16.76
N ILE A 201 -5.44 3.62 -16.72
CA ILE A 201 -4.94 4.32 -15.54
C ILE A 201 -5.36 5.78 -15.67
N ASP A 202 -6.14 6.26 -14.71
CA ASP A 202 -6.63 7.64 -14.57
C ASP A 202 -5.44 8.60 -14.36
N SER A 203 -4.84 9.08 -15.44
CA SER A 203 -3.52 9.71 -15.36
C SER A 203 -3.58 11.18 -14.95
N ASP A 204 -4.76 11.80 -15.01
CA ASP A 204 -5.01 13.17 -14.59
C ASP A 204 -5.97 13.28 -13.39
N ASP A 205 -6.34 12.14 -12.79
CA ASP A 205 -7.17 12.00 -11.58
C ASP A 205 -8.54 12.71 -11.70
N ASP A 206 -9.11 12.75 -12.91
CA ASP A 206 -10.30 13.55 -13.23
C ASP A 206 -11.62 12.79 -13.02
N GLY A 207 -11.56 11.47 -12.79
CA GLY A 207 -12.75 10.64 -12.58
C GLY A 207 -13.43 10.15 -13.86
N ALA A 208 -12.87 10.38 -15.05
CA ALA A 208 -13.42 9.96 -16.34
C ALA A 208 -12.37 9.39 -17.31
N ILE A 209 -12.74 8.36 -18.08
CA ILE A 209 -11.82 7.82 -19.10
C ILE A 209 -11.64 8.82 -20.24
N THR A 210 -10.42 9.35 -20.38
CA THR A 210 -10.03 10.36 -21.38
C THR A 210 -8.92 9.86 -22.32
N PRO A 211 -8.65 10.56 -23.44
CA PRO A 211 -7.47 10.30 -24.27
C PRO A 211 -6.12 10.52 -23.57
N GLU A 212 -6.11 11.25 -22.46
CA GLU A 212 -4.94 11.54 -21.63
C GLU A 212 -4.53 10.33 -20.75
N ASP A 213 -5.45 9.38 -20.55
CA ASP A 213 -5.22 8.16 -19.75
C ASP A 213 -4.35 7.12 -20.43
N GLU A 214 -3.59 6.39 -19.61
CA GLU A 214 -2.79 5.26 -20.08
C GLU A 214 -3.69 4.04 -20.31
N ALA A 215 -3.92 3.70 -21.58
CA ALA A 215 -4.64 2.51 -21.97
C ALA A 215 -3.82 1.23 -21.71
N ALA A 216 -4.50 0.18 -21.24
CA ALA A 216 -3.89 -1.11 -20.96
C ALA A 216 -3.28 -1.77 -22.22
N PRO A 217 -2.18 -2.52 -22.06
CA PRO A 217 -1.71 -3.43 -23.10
C PRO A 217 -2.73 -4.56 -23.31
N VAL A 218 -2.51 -5.38 -24.36
CA VAL A 218 -3.39 -6.53 -24.66
C VAL A 218 -3.50 -7.52 -23.49
N SER A 219 -2.46 -7.61 -22.66
CA SER A 219 -2.42 -8.44 -21.46
C SER A 219 -3.14 -7.85 -20.25
N GLY A 220 -3.60 -6.60 -20.32
CA GLY A 220 -4.08 -5.85 -19.15
C GLY A 220 -2.95 -5.33 -18.27
N PHE A 221 -3.33 -4.55 -17.26
CA PHE A 221 -2.43 -4.11 -16.19
C PHE A 221 -2.30 -5.19 -15.12
N GLN A 222 -1.15 -5.26 -14.45
CA GLN A 222 -0.95 -6.22 -13.37
C GLN A 222 -1.65 -5.70 -12.11
N LEU A 223 -2.29 -6.60 -11.38
CA LEU A 223 -2.99 -6.31 -10.13
C LEU A 223 -2.48 -7.18 -8.97
N GLY A 224 -1.86 -8.32 -9.27
CA GLY A 224 -1.31 -9.23 -8.29
C GLY A 224 -0.03 -9.88 -8.80
N VAL A 225 1.04 -9.75 -8.03
CA VAL A 225 2.37 -10.30 -8.32
C VAL A 225 2.80 -11.15 -7.13
N ALA A 226 3.22 -12.38 -7.40
CA ALA A 226 3.86 -13.27 -6.45
C ALA A 226 5.37 -13.24 -6.68
N CYS A 227 6.13 -13.00 -5.62
CA CYS A 227 7.59 -13.01 -5.63
C CYS A 227 8.10 -14.22 -4.84
N GLY A 228 8.77 -15.16 -5.50
CA GLY A 228 9.28 -16.37 -4.88
C GLY A 228 10.82 -16.37 -4.79
N LEU A 229 11.36 -16.80 -3.64
CA LEU A 229 12.79 -17.09 -3.42
C LEU A 229 13.17 -18.49 -3.93
#